data_AF-A0A662BBX6-F1
#
_entry.id   AF-A0A662BBX6-F1
#
_cell.length_a   1.000
_cell.length_b   1.000
_cell.length_c   1.000
_cell.angle_alpha   90.00
_cell.angle_beta   90.00
_cell.angle_gamma   90.00
#
_symmetry.space_group_name_H-M   'P 1'
#
loop_
_entity.id
_entity.type
_entity.pdbx_description
1 polymer ?
#
loop_
_entity_poly.entity_id
_entity_poly.type
_entity_poly.pdbx_seq_one_letter_code
_entity_poly.pdbx_strand_id
1 'polypeptide(L)'
;FSESALKVTHFIELCTSRKIPLIFLQNITGFMVGKEFERGGIAKDGAKMVHAVSNTNVPKFTVIFGGSFGAGNYGMAGRAYDPRLLFMWPNAKISVMGGEQAAIVLTTVKADQYRLAGKKPPTKEIEELRAKILAKYEKEGSAYYSTSRLWDDGIIDPVDTRKILAMGIAMSLNKKYPEQKYGVFRM
;
A
#
# COMPACT_ATOMS: atom_id res chain seq x y z
N PHE A 1 12.26 -4.50 -1.18
CA PHE A 1 13.70 -4.18 -1.34
C PHE A 1 13.90 -3.26 -2.53
N SER A 2 15.10 -2.69 -2.70
CA SER A 2 15.44 -1.84 -3.85
C SER A 2 15.25 -2.57 -5.18
N GLU A 3 15.72 -3.81 -5.27
CA GLU A 3 15.64 -4.67 -6.45
C GLU A 3 14.18 -4.94 -6.85
N SER A 4 13.30 -5.11 -5.85
CA SER A 4 11.87 -5.26 -6.09
C SER A 4 11.28 -4.00 -6.73
N ALA A 5 11.63 -2.82 -6.21
CA ALA A 5 11.12 -1.54 -6.72
C ALA A 5 11.65 -1.23 -8.12
N LEU A 6 12.93 -1.49 -8.38
CA LEU A 6 13.55 -1.33 -9.70
C LEU A 6 12.93 -2.30 -10.72
N LYS A 7 12.72 -3.57 -10.34
CA LYS A 7 12.03 -4.56 -11.18
C LYS A 7 10.63 -4.10 -11.57
N VAL A 8 9.84 -3.64 -10.59
CA VAL A 8 8.47 -3.17 -10.85
C VAL A 8 8.46 -1.91 -11.70
N THR A 9 9.37 -0.97 -11.44
CA THR A 9 9.54 0.26 -12.25
C THR A 9 9.73 -0.11 -13.72
N HIS A 10 10.71 -0.96 -14.02
CA HIS A 10 10.99 -1.39 -15.39
C HIS A 10 9.82 -2.17 -16.00
N PHE A 11 9.15 -3.03 -15.23
CA PHE A 11 7.97 -3.74 -15.72
C PHE A 11 6.83 -2.79 -16.14
N ILE A 12 6.57 -1.75 -15.34
CA ILE A 12 5.57 -0.72 -15.67
C ILE A 12 5.95 0.01 -16.96
N GLU A 13 7.22 0.37 -17.16
CA GLU A 13 7.69 1.01 -18.40
C GLU A 13 7.42 0.13 -19.63
N LEU A 14 7.68 -1.18 -19.54
CA LEU A 14 7.40 -2.14 -20.61
C LEU A 14 5.90 -2.23 -20.93
N CYS A 15 5.05 -2.37 -19.91
CA CYS A 15 3.60 -2.40 -20.09
C CYS A 15 3.07 -1.10 -20.68
N THR A 16 3.58 0.03 -20.21
CA THR A 16 3.21 1.38 -20.68
C THR A 16 3.56 1.56 -22.16
N SER A 17 4.79 1.21 -22.55
CA SER A 17 5.26 1.27 -23.95
C SER A 17 4.41 0.38 -24.87
N ARG A 18 4.03 -0.81 -24.39
CA ARG A 18 3.24 -1.79 -25.14
C ARG A 18 1.72 -1.61 -25.02
N LYS A 19 1.27 -0.59 -24.28
CA LYS A 19 -0.17 -0.31 -24.04
C LYS A 19 -0.90 -1.50 -23.40
N ILE A 20 -0.26 -2.15 -22.43
CA ILE A 20 -0.81 -3.31 -21.69
C ILE A 20 -1.36 -2.81 -20.34
N PRO A 21 -2.65 -3.03 -20.02
CA PRO A 21 -3.21 -2.72 -18.71
C PRO A 21 -2.47 -3.40 -17.55
N LEU A 22 -2.41 -2.72 -16.40
CA LEU A 22 -1.71 -3.19 -15.22
C LEU A 22 -2.69 -3.69 -14.17
N ILE A 23 -2.39 -4.86 -13.58
CA ILE A 23 -3.11 -5.41 -12.44
C ILE A 23 -2.13 -5.44 -11.25
N PHE A 24 -2.52 -4.81 -10.15
CA PHE A 24 -1.78 -4.80 -8.89
C PHE A 24 -2.51 -5.68 -7.88
N LEU A 25 -1.82 -6.71 -7.39
CA LEU A 25 -2.31 -7.56 -6.30
C LEU A 25 -1.57 -7.17 -5.02
N GLN A 26 -2.26 -6.54 -4.08
CA GLN A 26 -1.66 -6.02 -2.86
C GLN A 26 -1.72 -7.03 -1.70
N ASN A 27 -0.54 -7.44 -1.28
CA ASN A 27 -0.28 -8.00 0.04
C ASN A 27 1.11 -7.50 0.48
N ILE A 28 1.14 -6.27 0.97
CA ILE A 28 2.36 -5.51 1.22
C ILE A 28 2.38 -4.96 2.64
N THR A 29 3.45 -5.28 3.37
CA THR A 29 3.71 -4.80 4.74
C THR A 29 4.56 -3.53 4.79
N GLY A 30 5.24 -3.20 3.69
CA GLY A 30 6.07 -2.01 3.55
C GLY A 30 7.38 -2.31 2.83
N PHE A 31 8.31 -1.36 2.92
CA PHE A 31 9.67 -1.52 2.46
C PHE A 31 10.54 -2.10 3.57
N MET A 32 11.68 -2.68 3.20
CA MET A 32 12.64 -3.18 4.19
C MET A 32 13.26 -2.00 4.94
N VAL A 33 13.45 -2.14 6.25
CA VAL A 33 14.03 -1.10 7.10
C VAL A 33 15.42 -1.51 7.57
N GLY A 34 16.33 -0.56 7.70
CA GLY A 34 17.68 -0.81 8.21
C GLY A 34 18.71 0.13 7.60
N LYS A 35 19.78 0.41 8.35
CA LYS A 35 20.81 1.37 7.96
C LYS A 35 21.44 1.08 6.61
N GLU A 36 21.66 -0.20 6.29
CA GLU A 36 22.24 -0.63 5.01
C GLU A 36 21.28 -0.38 3.84
N PHE A 37 19.98 -0.67 4.01
CA PHE A 37 18.97 -0.43 2.98
C PHE A 37 18.77 1.07 2.70
N GLU A 38 18.76 1.90 3.75
CA GLU A 38 18.68 3.35 3.60
C GLU A 38 19.89 3.91 2.84
N ARG A 39 21.10 3.48 3.21
CA ARG A 39 22.34 3.86 2.50
C ARG A 39 22.41 3.33 1.08
N GLY A 40 21.85 2.14 0.85
CA GLY A 40 21.69 1.53 -0.47
C GLY A 40 20.70 2.27 -1.37
N GLY A 41 19.93 3.23 -0.83
CA GLY A 41 19.04 4.07 -1.61
C GLY A 41 17.62 3.51 -1.77
N ILE A 42 17.13 2.69 -0.84
CA ILE A 42 15.77 2.13 -0.90
C ILE A 42 14.69 3.21 -1.08
N ALA A 43 14.90 4.39 -0.50
CA ALA A 43 14.01 5.54 -0.67
C ALA A 43 13.95 6.03 -2.13
N LYS A 44 15.09 6.18 -2.82
CA LYS A 44 15.11 6.61 -4.22
C LYS A 44 14.59 5.52 -5.16
N ASP A 45 14.82 4.26 -4.85
CA ASP A 45 14.34 3.15 -5.67
C ASP A 45 12.83 2.95 -5.52
N GLY A 46 12.31 3.07 -4.29
CA GLY A 46 10.87 3.16 -4.04
C GLY A 46 10.24 4.36 -4.74
N ALA A 47 10.91 5.51 -4.76
CA ALA A 47 10.43 6.69 -5.48
C ALA A 47 10.33 6.48 -6.99
N LYS A 48 11.26 5.73 -7.62
CA LYS A 48 11.14 5.35 -9.04
C LYS A 48 9.88 4.51 -9.30
N MET A 49 9.57 3.56 -8.42
CA MET A 49 8.37 2.73 -8.51
C MET A 49 7.09 3.58 -8.40
N VAL A 50 7.01 4.44 -7.39
CA VAL A 50 5.87 5.37 -7.22
C VAL A 50 5.74 6.29 -8.44
N HIS A 51 6.85 6.82 -8.95
CA HIS A 51 6.86 7.66 -10.14
C HIS A 51 6.28 6.93 -11.37
N ALA A 52 6.67 5.67 -11.60
CA ALA A 52 6.14 4.87 -12.71
C ALA A 52 4.63 4.60 -12.56
N VAL A 53 4.18 4.27 -11.34
CA VAL A 53 2.75 4.05 -11.03
C VAL A 53 1.91 5.31 -11.26
N SER A 54 2.40 6.47 -10.82
CA SER A 54 1.71 7.74 -10.99
C SER A 54 1.57 8.16 -12.45
N ASN A 55 2.63 7.96 -13.24
CA ASN A 55 2.72 8.55 -14.58
C ASN A 55 2.32 7.60 -15.71
N THR A 56 2.11 6.31 -15.45
CA THR A 56 1.67 5.38 -16.50
C THR A 56 0.28 5.75 -17.03
N ASN A 57 0.17 5.83 -18.36
CA ASN A 57 -1.06 6.17 -19.09
C ASN A 57 -2.01 4.98 -19.32
N VAL A 58 -1.56 3.75 -19.08
CA VAL A 58 -2.39 2.55 -19.24
C VAL A 58 -3.36 2.41 -18.06
N PRO A 59 -4.53 1.76 -18.26
CA PRO A 59 -5.45 1.45 -17.17
C PRO A 59 -4.77 0.62 -16.08
N LYS A 60 -4.95 1.03 -14.83
CA LYS A 60 -4.50 0.31 -13.63
C LYS A 60 -5.71 -0.27 -12.91
N PHE A 61 -5.59 -1.49 -12.39
CA PHE A 61 -6.59 -2.16 -11.57
C PHE A 61 -5.91 -2.70 -10.32
N THR A 62 -6.54 -2.53 -9.16
CA THR A 62 -5.94 -2.92 -7.89
C THR A 62 -6.87 -3.87 -7.14
N VAL A 63 -6.32 -4.97 -6.63
CA VAL A 63 -7.02 -5.88 -5.73
C VAL A 63 -6.18 -6.07 -4.47
N ILE A 64 -6.71 -5.68 -3.33
CA ILE A 64 -6.09 -5.91 -2.03
C ILE A 64 -6.55 -7.28 -1.53
N PHE A 65 -5.66 -8.27 -1.59
CA PHE A 65 -5.97 -9.65 -1.18
C PHE A 65 -5.39 -10.01 0.20
N GLY A 66 -4.51 -9.15 0.75
CA GLY A 66 -3.92 -9.29 2.08
C GLY A 66 -3.73 -7.94 2.75
N GLY A 67 -2.49 -7.61 3.11
CA GLY A 67 -2.15 -6.32 3.71
C GLY A 67 -1.96 -5.19 2.69
N SER A 68 -2.36 -3.98 3.06
CA SER A 68 -2.04 -2.75 2.34
C SER A 68 -1.57 -1.70 3.34
N PHE A 69 -0.25 -1.64 3.55
CA PHE A 69 0.33 -0.86 4.63
C PHE A 69 1.38 0.15 4.14
N GLY A 70 1.26 1.39 4.65
CA GLY A 70 2.26 2.46 4.50
C GLY A 70 2.68 2.74 3.07
N ALA A 71 3.98 2.97 2.86
CA ALA A 71 4.54 3.27 1.54
C ALA A 71 4.34 2.14 0.51
N GLY A 72 4.07 0.92 0.96
CA GLY A 72 3.72 -0.20 0.08
C GLY A 72 2.40 0.02 -0.68
N ASN A 73 1.41 0.64 -0.02
CA ASN A 73 0.15 1.03 -0.66
C ASN A 73 0.41 1.96 -1.87
N TYR A 74 1.34 2.89 -1.71
CA TYR A 74 1.69 3.87 -2.73
C TYR A 74 2.33 3.22 -3.95
N GLY A 75 3.38 2.43 -3.72
CA GLY A 75 4.09 1.73 -4.78
C GLY A 75 3.23 0.69 -5.52
N MET A 76 2.17 0.19 -4.92
CA MET A 76 1.31 -0.84 -5.51
C MET A 76 -0.02 -0.28 -6.07
N ALA A 77 -0.06 1.00 -6.43
CA ALA A 77 -1.24 1.66 -7.00
C ALA A 77 -2.48 1.63 -6.07
N GLY A 78 -2.32 2.09 -4.83
CA GLY A 78 -3.43 2.36 -3.91
C GLY A 78 -4.36 3.48 -4.39
N ARG A 79 -5.36 3.82 -3.58
CA ARG A 79 -6.47 4.72 -3.97
C ARG A 79 -6.03 6.06 -4.52
N ALA A 80 -4.95 6.64 -3.97
CA ALA A 80 -4.43 7.95 -4.39
C ALA A 80 -3.74 7.96 -5.77
N TYR A 81 -3.59 6.81 -6.42
CA TYR A 81 -2.91 6.65 -7.71
C TYR A 81 -3.90 6.34 -8.85
N ASP A 82 -5.18 6.63 -8.63
CA ASP A 82 -6.26 6.53 -9.59
C ASP A 82 -6.29 5.22 -10.40
N PRO A 83 -6.27 4.03 -9.75
CA PRO A 83 -6.69 2.83 -10.44
C PRO A 83 -8.14 2.98 -10.91
N ARG A 84 -8.46 2.43 -12.08
CA ARG A 84 -9.81 2.47 -12.64
C ARG A 84 -10.83 1.83 -11.72
N LEU A 85 -10.42 0.72 -11.10
CA LEU A 85 -11.15 0.04 -10.04
C LEU A 85 -10.14 -0.45 -9.00
N LEU A 86 -10.49 -0.30 -7.73
CA LEU A 86 -9.78 -0.84 -6.59
C LEU A 86 -10.76 -1.68 -5.76
N PHE A 87 -10.47 -2.96 -5.58
CA PHE A 87 -11.29 -3.85 -4.76
C PHE A 87 -10.52 -4.40 -3.58
N MET A 88 -11.25 -4.81 -2.55
CA MET A 88 -10.70 -5.54 -1.40
C MET A 88 -11.30 -6.93 -1.30
N TRP A 89 -10.50 -7.90 -0.90
CA TRP A 89 -11.02 -9.18 -0.39
C TRP A 89 -11.54 -9.01 1.05
N PRO A 90 -12.43 -9.89 1.53
CA PRO A 90 -13.02 -9.76 2.87
C PRO A 90 -11.98 -9.86 3.99
N ASN A 91 -10.90 -10.63 3.78
CA ASN A 91 -9.80 -10.80 4.73
C ASN A 91 -8.75 -9.67 4.68
N ALA A 92 -8.87 -8.76 3.72
CA ALA A 92 -7.86 -7.73 3.49
C ALA A 92 -7.85 -6.68 4.62
N LYS A 93 -6.67 -6.11 4.83
CA LYS A 93 -6.43 -5.09 5.85
C LYS A 93 -5.69 -3.90 5.27
N ILE A 94 -6.13 -2.69 5.61
CA ILE A 94 -5.53 -1.44 5.13
C ILE A 94 -5.31 -0.46 6.29
N SER A 95 -4.10 0.07 6.43
CA SER A 95 -3.77 1.09 7.43
C SER A 95 -2.42 1.74 7.16
N VAL A 96 -2.07 2.80 7.90
CA VAL A 96 -0.78 3.48 7.74
C VAL A 96 0.44 2.58 8.01
N MET A 97 0.27 1.58 8.88
CA MET A 97 1.23 0.52 9.17
C MET A 97 0.49 -0.68 9.78
N GLY A 98 1.14 -1.83 9.98
CA GLY A 98 0.50 -2.96 10.65
C GLY A 98 0.14 -2.64 12.11
N GLY A 99 -0.97 -3.18 12.62
CA GLY A 99 -1.43 -2.90 14.00
C GLY A 99 -0.41 -3.26 15.07
N GLU A 100 0.26 -4.41 14.92
CA GLU A 100 1.36 -4.82 15.81
C GLU A 100 2.55 -3.86 15.77
N GLN A 101 2.93 -3.40 14.57
CA GLN A 101 4.02 -2.43 14.41
C GLN A 101 3.66 -1.10 15.08
N ALA A 102 2.44 -0.60 14.87
CA ALA A 102 1.96 0.62 15.51
C ALA A 102 1.96 0.51 17.03
N ALA A 103 1.49 -0.64 17.56
CA ALA A 103 1.45 -0.90 18.97
C ALA A 103 2.87 -0.92 19.58
N ILE A 104 3.84 -1.58 18.94
CA ILE A 104 5.23 -1.62 19.39
C ILE A 104 5.86 -0.22 19.38
N VAL A 105 5.71 0.54 18.28
CA VAL A 105 6.32 1.87 18.16
C VAL A 105 5.75 2.84 19.20
N LEU A 106 4.43 2.92 19.33
CA LEU A 106 3.78 3.86 20.23
C LEU A 106 4.02 3.52 21.71
N THR A 107 4.04 2.23 22.06
CA THR A 107 4.37 1.81 23.43
C THR A 107 5.84 2.05 23.77
N THR A 108 6.76 1.87 22.81
CA THR A 108 8.19 2.18 22.99
C THR A 108 8.40 3.68 23.21
N VAL A 109 7.81 4.54 22.37
CA VAL A 109 7.88 6.00 22.52
C VAL A 109 7.33 6.44 23.88
N LYS A 110 6.19 5.88 24.32
CA LYS A 110 5.61 6.19 25.63
C LYS A 110 6.53 5.76 26.78
N ALA A 111 7.16 4.59 26.67
CA ALA A 111 8.12 4.13 27.67
C ALA A 111 9.37 5.01 27.73
N ASP A 112 9.86 5.47 26.59
CA ASP A 112 11.01 6.39 26.50
C ASP A 112 10.71 7.76 27.10
N GLN A 113 9.49 8.29 26.91
CA GLN A 113 9.05 9.51 27.58
C GLN A 113 9.08 9.40 29.10
N TYR A 114 8.66 8.26 29.66
CA TYR A 114 8.78 8.01 31.10
C TYR A 114 10.24 8.00 31.55
N ARG A 115 11.12 7.32 30.82
CA ARG A 115 12.55 7.26 31.12
C ARG A 115 13.21 8.64 31.10
N LEU A 116 12.90 9.46 30.09
CA LEU A 116 13.39 10.84 29.96
C LEU A 116 12.91 11.73 31.13
N ALA A 117 11.73 11.46 31.66
CA ALA A 117 11.20 12.13 32.85
C ALA A 117 11.71 11.54 34.18
N GLY A 118 12.68 10.62 34.15
CA GLY A 118 13.24 9.95 35.33
C GLY A 118 12.26 8.98 36.02
N LYS A 119 11.20 8.56 35.34
CA LYS A 119 10.14 7.69 35.87
C LYS A 119 10.20 6.30 35.25
N LYS A 120 9.76 5.28 36.00
CA LYS A 120 9.59 3.91 35.47
C LYS A 120 8.22 3.80 34.76
N PRO A 121 8.16 3.32 33.51
CA PRO A 121 6.88 3.17 32.82
C PRO A 121 6.00 2.13 33.53
N PRO A 122 4.72 2.45 33.82
CA PRO A 122 3.81 1.50 34.46
C PRO A 122 3.42 0.40 33.47
N THR A 123 3.66 -0.87 33.81
CA THR A 123 3.37 -2.03 32.93
C THR A 123 1.90 -2.05 32.49
N LYS A 124 0.97 -1.84 33.43
CA LYS A 124 -0.47 -1.85 33.16
C LYS A 124 -0.89 -0.78 32.14
N GLU A 125 -0.36 0.45 32.26
CA GLU A 125 -0.68 1.53 31.32
C GLU A 125 -0.16 1.22 29.91
N ILE A 126 1.04 0.62 29.81
CA ILE A 126 1.63 0.22 28.53
C ILE A 126 0.82 -0.90 27.87
N GLU A 127 0.37 -1.90 28.63
CA GLU A 127 -0.47 -2.99 28.13
C GLU A 127 -1.86 -2.49 27.69
N GLU A 128 -2.49 -1.61 28.46
CA GLU A 128 -3.77 -0.99 28.10
C GLU A 128 -3.64 -0.15 26.82
N LEU A 129 -2.56 0.62 26.69
CA LEU A 129 -2.26 1.38 25.48
C LEU A 129 -2.08 0.45 24.27
N ARG A 130 -1.31 -0.64 24.44
CA ARG A 130 -1.09 -1.65 23.41
C ARG A 130 -2.42 -2.25 22.93
N ALA A 131 -3.26 -2.71 23.86
CA ALA A 131 -4.55 -3.31 23.57
C ALA A 131 -5.49 -2.33 22.84
N LYS A 132 -5.51 -1.07 23.28
CA LYS A 132 -6.30 -0.01 22.62
C LYS A 132 -5.86 0.24 21.18
N ILE A 133 -4.55 0.26 20.92
CA ILE A 133 -4.01 0.44 19.57
C ILE A 133 -4.38 -0.75 18.68
N LEU A 134 -4.19 -1.98 19.15
CA LEU A 134 -4.53 -3.18 18.39
C LEU A 134 -6.01 -3.22 18.01
N ALA A 135 -6.91 -2.95 18.98
CA ALA A 135 -8.34 -2.89 18.73
C ALA A 135 -8.73 -1.80 17.72
N LYS A 136 -8.06 -0.64 17.78
CA LYS A 136 -8.29 0.44 16.82
C LYS A 136 -7.90 0.03 15.40
N TYR A 137 -6.71 -0.54 15.21
CA TYR A 137 -6.23 -0.97 13.90
C TYR A 137 -7.05 -2.14 13.33
N GLU A 138 -7.52 -3.04 14.19
CA GLU A 138 -8.36 -4.16 13.76
C GLU A 138 -9.70 -3.68 13.21
N LYS A 139 -10.32 -2.71 13.89
CA LYS A 139 -11.58 -2.10 13.47
C LYS A 139 -11.41 -1.23 12.23
N GLU A 140 -10.54 -0.23 12.31
CA GLU A 140 -10.36 0.79 11.26
C GLU A 140 -9.66 0.24 10.02
N GLY A 141 -8.92 -0.85 10.15
CA GLY A 141 -8.24 -1.48 9.02
C GLY A 141 -9.03 -2.56 8.30
N SER A 142 -10.24 -2.90 8.76
CA SER A 142 -11.08 -3.92 8.11
C SER A 142 -11.60 -3.48 6.75
N ALA A 143 -11.83 -4.44 5.85
CA ALA A 143 -12.44 -4.18 4.54
C ALA A 143 -13.80 -3.47 4.66
N TYR A 144 -14.60 -3.80 5.68
CA TYR A 144 -15.88 -3.12 5.94
C TYR A 144 -15.70 -1.63 6.31
N TYR A 145 -14.69 -1.31 7.12
CA TYR A 145 -14.39 0.07 7.46
C TYR A 145 -13.92 0.88 6.25
N SER A 146 -13.10 0.26 5.40
CA SER A 146 -12.60 0.83 4.15
C SER A 146 -13.73 1.10 3.15
N THR A 147 -14.55 0.08 2.87
CA THR A 147 -15.59 0.16 1.83
C THR A 147 -16.71 1.14 2.20
N SER A 148 -17.05 1.24 3.49
CA SER A 148 -18.00 2.24 4.00
C SER A 148 -17.53 3.70 3.83
N ARG A 149 -16.27 3.92 3.42
CA ARG A 149 -15.64 5.23 3.18
C ARG A 149 -15.13 5.40 1.75
N LEU A 150 -15.48 4.48 0.84
CA LEU A 150 -15.10 4.52 -0.58
C LEU A 150 -13.57 4.60 -0.82
N TRP A 151 -12.78 4.06 0.10
CA TRP A 151 -11.35 3.86 -0.12
C TRP A 151 -11.09 2.78 -1.17
N ASP A 152 -12.05 1.88 -1.32
CA ASP A 152 -12.21 0.88 -2.37
C ASP A 152 -13.58 1.04 -3.05
N ASP A 153 -13.74 0.41 -4.20
CA ASP A 153 -14.96 0.37 -5.01
C ASP A 153 -15.83 -0.86 -4.67
N GLY A 154 -15.48 -1.61 -3.62
CA GLY A 154 -16.24 -2.73 -3.12
C GLY A 154 -15.39 -3.85 -2.53
N ILE A 155 -16.04 -4.63 -1.67
CA ILE A 155 -15.57 -5.94 -1.23
C ILE A 155 -16.06 -6.98 -2.22
N ILE A 156 -15.16 -7.85 -2.68
CA ILE A 156 -15.46 -8.89 -3.68
C ILE A 156 -15.18 -10.27 -3.12
N ASP A 157 -15.92 -11.29 -3.59
CA ASP A 157 -15.54 -12.68 -3.34
C ASP A 157 -14.21 -12.98 -4.06
N PRO A 158 -13.20 -13.57 -3.37
CA PRO A 158 -11.97 -14.02 -4.02
C PRO A 158 -12.17 -14.80 -5.31
N VAL A 159 -13.20 -15.65 -5.41
CA VAL A 159 -13.47 -16.46 -6.62
C VAL A 159 -13.93 -15.63 -7.82
N ASP A 160 -14.52 -14.46 -7.57
CA ASP A 160 -15.03 -13.55 -8.61
C ASP A 160 -13.96 -12.60 -9.16
N THR A 161 -12.76 -12.56 -8.54
CA THR A 161 -11.66 -11.66 -8.91
C THR A 161 -11.40 -11.64 -10.42
N ARG A 162 -11.33 -12.82 -11.06
CA ARG A 162 -11.10 -12.94 -12.51
C ARG A 162 -12.21 -12.27 -13.32
N LYS A 163 -13.48 -12.53 -12.98
CA LYS A 163 -14.65 -12.00 -13.70
C LYS A 163 -14.69 -10.48 -13.59
N ILE A 164 -14.47 -9.96 -12.39
CA ILE A 164 -14.49 -8.52 -12.11
C ILE A 164 -13.36 -7.79 -12.83
N LEU A 165 -12.14 -8.33 -12.81
CA LEU A 165 -11.01 -7.76 -13.56
C LEU A 165 -11.25 -7.79 -15.07
N ALA A 166 -11.77 -8.89 -15.61
CA ALA A 166 -12.09 -8.99 -17.03
C ALA A 166 -13.11 -7.93 -17.48
N MET A 167 -14.17 -7.73 -16.69
CA MET A 167 -15.16 -6.67 -16.94
C MET A 167 -14.53 -5.27 -16.83
N GLY A 168 -13.75 -5.01 -15.78
CA GLY A 168 -13.06 -3.73 -15.60
C GLY A 168 -12.11 -3.39 -16.76
N ILE A 169 -11.35 -4.38 -17.23
CA ILE A 169 -10.47 -4.23 -18.40
C ILE A 169 -11.32 -3.91 -19.64
N ALA A 170 -12.36 -4.69 -19.92
CA ALA A 170 -13.26 -4.43 -21.06
C ALA A 170 -13.87 -3.02 -21.01
N MET A 171 -14.33 -2.57 -19.83
CA MET A 171 -14.86 -1.21 -19.62
C MET A 171 -13.82 -0.14 -19.95
N SER A 172 -12.56 -0.35 -19.56
CA SER A 172 -11.49 0.63 -19.78
C SER A 172 -11.12 0.85 -21.24
N LEU A 173 -11.46 -0.09 -22.13
CA LEU A 173 -11.15 -0.02 -23.57
C LEU A 173 -12.02 0.97 -24.34
N ASN A 174 -13.11 1.48 -23.73
CA ASN A 174 -13.96 2.50 -24.35
C ASN A 174 -13.28 3.88 -24.48
N LYS A 175 -12.12 4.08 -23.85
CA LYS A 175 -11.32 5.31 -23.95
C LYS A 175 -9.91 4.99 -24.45
N LYS A 176 -9.50 5.63 -25.54
CA LYS A 176 -8.11 5.54 -26.03
C LYS A 176 -7.15 6.09 -24.98
N TYR A 177 -6.02 5.40 -24.79
CA TYR A 177 -5.01 5.81 -23.84
C TYR A 177 -4.35 7.12 -24.32
N PRO A 178 -4.14 8.10 -23.42
CA PRO A 178 -3.43 9.32 -23.77
C PRO A 178 -1.98 8.99 -24.14
N GLU A 179 -1.26 9.91 -24.76
CA GLU A 179 0.18 9.71 -24.97
C GLU A 179 0.92 9.66 -23.64
N GLN A 180 1.93 8.79 -23.56
CA GLN A 180 2.73 8.62 -22.36
C GLN A 180 3.66 9.82 -22.17
N LYS A 181 3.69 10.36 -20.95
CA LYS A 181 4.67 11.36 -20.53
C LYS A 181 5.33 10.88 -19.24
N TYR A 182 6.65 10.84 -19.22
CA TYR A 182 7.39 10.53 -18.00
C TYR A 182 7.88 11.82 -17.35
N GLY A 183 7.81 11.89 -16.02
CA GLY A 183 8.58 12.86 -15.25
C GLY A 183 10.02 12.39 -15.03
N VAL A 184 10.72 13.03 -14.10
CA VAL A 184 12.14 12.75 -13.82
C VAL A 184 12.28 11.56 -12.85
N PHE A 185 12.97 10.51 -13.29
CA PHE A 185 13.40 9.43 -12.40
C PHE A 185 14.64 9.84 -11.60
N ARG A 186 14.61 9.64 -10.28
CA ARG A 186 15.78 9.84 -9.40
C ARG A 186 16.69 8.60 -9.46
N MET A 187 17.75 8.66 -10.27
CA MET A 187 18.68 7.55 -10.48
C MET A 187 19.50 7.20 -9.23
#